data_AF-A0A928VHN0-F1
#
_entry.id   AF-A0A928VHN0-F1
#
_cell.length_a   1.000
_cell.length_b   1.000
_cell.length_c   1.000
_cell.angle_alpha   90.00
_cell.angle_beta   90.00
_cell.angle_gamma   90.00
#
_symmetry.space_group_name_H-M   'P 1'
#
loop_
_entity.id
_entity.type
_entity.pdbx_description
1 polymer ?
#
loop_
_entity_poly.entity_id
_entity_poly.type
_entity_poly.pdbx_seq_one_letter_code
_entity_poly.pdbx_strand_id
1 'polypeptide(L)'
;MSDSALGDRYSNLIEQIIQLTLKGNIRSKEQVYQMLVQEIEPDSGEIFEIKFRDRYMQTETQANDKSDEVKQAKAMRAMRALKTLDGEWHRWQSENRNRSAIATSVRRLNQADKSDRLLIFLGLSDPNQPDSLNADQLKQVALTLRQQPISDPETQQELAQLSDGILRGFKSWDILQPHLVSWIYDPEQLGFEGASRGINPWEVWAKQPLGDRLQSFFAVLDRNDPVRYWAQDQTDLTVADWVEFVIVVQTLQRGLVNWAENQSYSSKAGRNLCVSLFITFALIWSELANGFAQSSSLNSINRSRFSEACFRITLQILRIFAQRDYFPLYGTIYSPFSGGHFREAMTYLSEPLKQAEGTQEKARILTLIG
;
A
#
# COMPACT_ATOMS: atom_id res chain seq x y z
N MET A 1 -4.84 19.87 28.09
CA MET A 1 -5.69 19.80 29.30
C MET A 1 -5.17 18.68 30.19
N SER A 2 -5.53 18.62 31.48
CA SER A 2 -5.20 17.44 32.29
C SER A 2 -6.10 16.26 31.93
N ASP A 3 -5.59 15.03 32.03
CA ASP A 3 -6.35 13.80 31.68
C ASP A 3 -7.67 13.66 32.45
N SER A 4 -7.72 14.19 33.68
CA SER A 4 -8.96 14.25 34.47
C SER A 4 -10.03 15.12 33.82
N ALA A 5 -9.65 16.31 33.32
CA ALA A 5 -10.60 17.24 32.70
C ALA A 5 -11.12 16.71 31.36
N LEU A 6 -10.27 16.01 30.60
CA LEU A 6 -10.69 15.30 29.37
C LEU A 6 -11.61 14.12 29.68
N GLY A 7 -11.30 13.36 30.73
CA GLY A 7 -12.14 12.27 31.20
C GLY A 7 -13.56 12.74 31.55
N ASP A 8 -13.70 13.85 32.26
CA ASP A 8 -15.01 14.41 32.62
C ASP A 8 -15.79 14.90 31.39
N ARG A 9 -15.09 15.55 30.45
CA ARG A 9 -15.68 15.97 29.17
C ARG A 9 -16.25 14.78 28.39
N TYR A 10 -15.50 13.67 28.29
CA TYR A 10 -15.94 12.49 27.57
C TYR A 10 -17.07 11.74 28.28
N SER A 11 -17.05 11.67 29.62
CA SER A 11 -18.18 11.16 30.38
C SER A 11 -19.46 11.98 30.13
N ASN A 12 -19.35 13.32 30.07
CA ASN A 12 -20.48 14.20 29.78
C ASN A 12 -21.01 14.00 28.36
N LEU A 13 -20.13 13.86 27.37
CA LEU A 13 -20.51 13.56 25.98
C LEU A 13 -21.29 12.25 25.88
N ILE A 14 -20.79 11.18 26.50
CA ILE A 14 -21.46 9.87 26.51
C ILE A 14 -22.86 9.99 27.13
N GLU A 15 -22.98 10.67 28.27
CA GLU A 15 -24.27 10.86 28.94
C GLU A 15 -25.22 11.72 28.09
N GLN A 16 -24.73 12.77 27.45
CA GLN A 16 -25.52 13.61 26.54
C GLN A 16 -26.10 12.79 25.38
N ILE A 17 -25.31 11.92 24.75
CA ILE A 17 -25.75 11.04 23.66
C ILE A 17 -26.83 10.05 24.16
N ILE A 18 -26.63 9.46 25.33
CA ILE A 18 -27.64 8.59 25.96
C ILE A 18 -28.94 9.36 26.20
N GLN A 19 -28.87 10.55 26.81
CA GLN A 19 -30.07 11.35 27.12
C GLN A 19 -30.81 11.78 25.85
N LEU A 20 -30.09 12.20 24.81
CA LEU A 20 -30.69 12.55 23.53
C LEU A 20 -31.38 11.33 22.88
N THR A 21 -30.78 10.14 22.98
CA THR A 21 -31.40 8.91 22.45
C THR A 21 -32.64 8.54 23.25
N LEU A 22 -32.59 8.62 24.58
CA LEU A 22 -33.73 8.32 25.45
C LEU A 22 -34.91 9.28 25.21
N LYS A 23 -34.63 10.54 24.86
CA LYS A 23 -35.64 11.54 24.49
C LYS A 23 -36.13 11.41 23.04
N GLY A 24 -35.55 10.52 22.23
CA GLY A 24 -35.86 10.36 20.81
C GLY A 24 -35.35 11.50 19.93
N ASN A 25 -34.38 12.29 20.42
CA ASN A 25 -33.84 13.48 19.74
C ASN A 25 -32.66 13.18 18.82
N ILE A 26 -32.16 11.94 18.79
CA ILE A 26 -31.17 11.49 17.80
C ILE A 26 -31.90 11.04 16.55
N ARG A 27 -31.72 11.79 15.47
CA ARG A 27 -32.40 11.56 14.19
C ARG A 27 -31.68 10.55 13.31
N SER A 28 -30.36 10.39 13.49
CA SER A 28 -29.53 9.48 12.70
C SER A 28 -28.23 9.13 13.42
N LYS A 29 -27.57 8.06 12.97
CA LYS A 29 -26.22 7.70 13.42
C LYS A 29 -25.20 8.80 13.10
N GLU A 30 -25.37 9.49 11.97
CA GLU A 30 -24.51 10.60 11.56
C GLU A 30 -24.51 11.74 12.58
N GLN A 31 -25.62 12.01 13.26
CA GLN A 31 -25.65 13.01 14.33
C GLN A 31 -24.74 12.63 15.51
N VAL A 32 -24.66 11.34 15.86
CA VAL A 32 -23.75 10.83 16.90
C VAL A 32 -22.30 11.00 16.45
N TYR A 33 -22.01 10.66 15.19
CA TYR A 33 -20.68 10.86 14.61
C TYR A 33 -20.22 12.33 14.65
N GLN A 34 -21.08 13.27 14.26
CA GLN A 34 -20.74 14.71 14.31
C GLN A 34 -20.45 15.20 15.74
N MET A 35 -21.18 14.68 16.74
CA MET A 35 -20.88 14.99 18.15
C MET A 35 -19.50 14.48 18.56
N LEU A 36 -19.08 13.30 18.09
CA LEU A 36 -17.72 12.79 18.34
C LEU A 36 -16.65 13.65 17.68
N VAL A 37 -16.85 14.06 16.43
CA VAL A 37 -15.91 14.91 15.69
C VAL A 37 -15.72 16.27 16.38
N GLN A 38 -16.77 16.85 16.94
CA GLN A 38 -16.72 18.15 17.60
C GLN A 38 -16.05 18.11 18.97
N GLU A 39 -16.27 17.02 19.71
CA GLU A 39 -15.93 16.97 21.13
C GLU A 39 -14.66 16.18 21.45
N ILE A 40 -14.20 15.29 20.57
CA ILE A 40 -13.03 14.45 20.84
C ILE A 40 -11.76 15.10 20.30
N GLU A 41 -10.79 15.29 21.19
CA GLU A 41 -9.47 15.79 20.82
C GLU A 41 -8.64 14.73 20.10
N PRO A 42 -7.89 15.09 19.03
CA PRO A 42 -6.90 14.20 18.44
C PRO A 42 -5.96 13.63 19.50
N ASP A 43 -5.57 12.37 19.36
CA ASP A 43 -4.63 11.65 20.25
C ASP A 43 -5.10 11.40 21.70
N SER A 44 -6.36 11.69 22.03
CA SER A 44 -6.94 11.44 23.37
C SER A 44 -7.93 10.27 23.44
N GLY A 45 -7.97 9.45 22.39
CA GLY A 45 -8.97 8.40 22.22
C GLY A 45 -8.94 7.30 23.29
N GLU A 46 -7.78 7.02 23.88
CA GLU A 46 -7.67 6.05 24.98
C GLU A 46 -8.47 6.49 26.22
N ILE A 47 -8.48 7.79 26.51
CA ILE A 47 -9.25 8.34 27.64
C ILE A 47 -10.75 8.17 27.36
N PHE A 48 -11.19 8.42 26.12
CA PHE A 48 -12.57 8.19 25.71
C PHE A 48 -12.96 6.71 25.84
N GLU A 49 -12.11 5.78 25.38
CA GLU A 49 -12.37 4.34 25.47
C GLU A 49 -12.52 3.85 26.91
N ILE A 50 -11.68 4.34 27.83
CA ILE A 50 -11.79 4.02 29.26
C ILE A 50 -13.16 4.46 29.78
N LYS A 51 -13.56 5.72 29.54
CA LYS A 51 -14.85 6.25 30.01
C LYS A 51 -16.05 5.56 29.36
N PHE A 52 -15.95 5.25 28.07
CA PHE A 52 -16.98 4.54 27.33
C PHE A 52 -17.16 3.12 27.87
N ARG A 53 -16.08 2.37 28.08
CA ARG A 53 -16.10 1.02 28.65
C ARG A 53 -16.71 0.99 30.04
N ASP A 54 -16.30 1.90 30.92
CA ASP A 54 -16.84 1.99 32.29
C ASP A 54 -18.35 2.22 32.26
N ARG A 55 -18.82 3.12 31.40
CA ARG A 55 -20.25 3.40 31.25
C ARG A 55 -21.01 2.24 30.61
N TYR A 56 -20.41 1.55 29.65
CA TYR A 56 -20.98 0.37 29.01
C TYR A 56 -21.22 -0.74 30.02
N MET A 57 -20.22 -1.09 30.83
CA MET A 57 -20.35 -2.12 31.87
C MET A 57 -21.40 -1.76 32.92
N GLN A 58 -21.44 -0.50 33.37
CA GLN A 58 -22.47 -0.05 34.31
C GLN A 58 -23.88 -0.20 33.74
N THR A 59 -24.08 0.17 32.48
CA THR A 59 -25.40 0.13 31.83
C THR A 59 -25.82 -1.31 31.53
N GLU A 60 -24.87 -2.18 31.15
CA GLU A 60 -25.12 -3.61 30.94
C GLU A 60 -25.54 -4.30 32.25
N THR A 61 -24.87 -4.00 33.36
CA THR A 61 -25.25 -4.50 34.69
C THR A 61 -26.68 -4.09 35.06
N GLN A 62 -27.04 -2.82 34.81
CA GLN A 62 -28.40 -2.31 35.07
C GLN A 62 -29.46 -2.90 34.14
N ALA A 63 -29.11 -3.26 32.90
CA ALA A 63 -30.04 -3.89 31.96
C ALA A 63 -30.32 -5.36 32.31
N ASN A 64 -29.37 -6.02 32.99
CA ASN A 64 -29.48 -7.41 33.43
C ASN A 64 -30.12 -7.56 34.82
N ASP A 65 -30.26 -6.46 35.57
CA ASP A 65 -30.97 -6.44 36.85
C ASP A 65 -32.49 -6.59 36.60
N LYS A 66 -33.08 -7.63 37.19
CA LYS A 66 -34.51 -7.99 37.04
C LYS A 66 -35.38 -7.45 38.18
N SER A 67 -34.80 -6.70 39.13
CA SER A 67 -35.53 -6.23 40.31
C SER A 67 -36.52 -5.10 40.03
N ASP A 68 -36.34 -4.34 38.94
CA ASP A 68 -37.15 -3.17 38.58
C ASP A 68 -37.30 -3.05 37.06
N GLU A 69 -38.48 -3.43 36.55
CA GLU A 69 -38.79 -3.44 35.11
C GLU A 69 -38.66 -2.06 34.45
N VAL A 70 -38.93 -0.97 35.18
CA VAL A 70 -38.84 0.40 34.64
C VAL A 70 -37.38 0.80 34.47
N LYS A 71 -36.54 0.51 35.46
CA LYS A 71 -35.09 0.73 35.36
C LYS A 71 -34.47 -0.15 34.28
N GLN A 72 -34.91 -1.40 34.17
CA GLN A 72 -34.47 -2.33 33.15
C GLN A 72 -34.79 -1.82 31.74
N ALA A 73 -36.02 -1.37 31.49
CA ALA A 73 -36.43 -0.83 30.20
C ALA A 73 -35.63 0.43 29.80
N LYS A 74 -35.35 1.32 30.78
CA LYS A 74 -34.50 2.50 30.56
C LYS A 74 -33.05 2.11 30.24
N ALA A 75 -32.50 1.14 30.97
CA ALA A 75 -31.16 0.61 30.75
C ALA A 75 -31.02 -0.08 29.38
N MET A 76 -32.02 -0.86 28.95
CA MET A 76 -32.02 -1.46 27.60
C MET A 76 -32.04 -0.40 26.49
N ARG A 77 -32.76 0.72 26.65
CA ARG A 77 -32.74 1.82 25.69
C ARG A 77 -31.40 2.55 25.70
N ALA A 78 -30.79 2.75 26.87
CA ALA A 78 -29.44 3.29 26.99
C ALA A 78 -28.39 2.38 26.34
N MET A 79 -28.53 1.04 26.44
CA MET A 79 -27.66 0.09 25.73
C MET A 79 -27.75 0.22 24.21
N ARG A 80 -28.92 0.54 23.64
CA ARG A 80 -29.04 0.80 22.20
C ARG A 80 -28.30 2.07 21.79
N ALA A 81 -28.36 3.12 22.63
CA ALA A 81 -27.59 4.34 22.43
C ALA A 81 -26.09 4.06 22.45
N LEU A 82 -25.62 3.32 23.45
CA LEU A 82 -24.23 2.93 23.60
C LEU A 82 -23.73 2.05 22.45
N LYS A 83 -24.52 1.10 21.96
CA LYS A 83 -24.16 0.29 20.76
C LYS A 83 -24.06 1.14 19.49
N THR A 84 -24.88 2.18 19.37
CA THR A 84 -24.79 3.11 18.24
C THR A 84 -23.53 3.96 18.35
N LEU A 85 -23.26 4.47 19.55
CA LEU A 85 -22.04 5.20 19.87
C LEU A 85 -20.78 4.35 19.62
N ASP A 86 -20.80 3.06 19.98
CA ASP A 86 -19.70 2.13 19.72
C ASP A 86 -19.37 2.04 18.22
N GLY A 87 -20.37 1.87 17.36
CA GLY A 87 -20.17 1.81 15.91
C GLY A 87 -19.61 3.12 15.33
N GLU A 88 -20.13 4.26 15.76
CA GLU A 88 -19.63 5.56 15.30
C GLU A 88 -18.26 5.93 15.89
N TRP A 89 -17.95 5.43 17.10
CA TRP A 89 -16.62 5.56 17.70
C TRP A 89 -15.57 4.77 16.89
N HIS A 90 -15.86 3.53 16.51
CA HIS A 90 -14.98 2.74 15.64
C HIS A 90 -14.77 3.42 14.29
N ARG A 91 -15.83 4.00 13.70
CA ARG A 91 -15.75 4.80 12.48
C ARG A 91 -14.84 6.02 12.67
N TRP A 92 -15.06 6.80 13.73
CA TRP A 92 -14.24 7.97 14.06
C TRP A 92 -12.77 7.59 14.28
N GLN A 93 -12.50 6.50 14.99
CA GLN A 93 -11.14 6.04 15.25
C GLN A 93 -10.43 5.64 13.95
N SER A 94 -11.12 4.95 13.05
CA SER A 94 -10.60 4.61 11.72
C SER A 94 -10.30 5.88 10.91
N GLU A 95 -11.25 6.81 10.83
CA GLU A 95 -11.08 8.06 10.09
C GLU A 95 -9.98 8.96 10.69
N ASN A 96 -9.87 9.05 12.02
CA ASN A 96 -8.86 9.84 12.70
C ASN A 96 -7.46 9.23 12.60
N ARG A 97 -7.33 7.89 12.71
CA ARG A 97 -6.07 7.18 12.42
C ARG A 97 -5.61 7.43 10.99
N ASN A 98 -6.53 7.41 10.03
CA ASN A 98 -6.23 7.74 8.63
C ASN A 98 -5.71 9.18 8.49
N ARG A 99 -6.36 10.15 9.14
CA ARG A 99 -5.92 11.56 9.13
C ARG A 99 -4.54 11.75 9.77
N SER A 100 -4.29 11.10 10.91
CA SER A 100 -3.01 11.17 11.61
C SER A 100 -1.88 10.53 10.80
N ALA A 101 -2.14 9.39 10.15
CA ALA A 101 -1.19 8.72 9.27
C ALA A 101 -0.82 9.60 8.05
N ILE A 102 -1.82 10.24 7.42
CA ILE A 102 -1.60 11.19 6.31
C ILE A 102 -0.78 12.39 6.79
N ALA A 103 -1.16 13.02 7.90
CA ALA A 103 -0.48 14.20 8.43
C ALA A 103 0.98 13.90 8.83
N THR A 104 1.23 12.76 9.45
CA THR A 104 2.57 12.29 9.82
C THR A 104 3.41 12.02 8.57
N SER A 105 2.83 11.37 7.56
CA SER A 105 3.51 11.07 6.29
C SER A 105 3.91 12.35 5.53
N VAL A 106 2.99 13.31 5.45
CA VAL A 106 3.24 14.62 4.85
C VAL A 106 4.35 15.36 5.58
N ARG A 107 4.31 15.37 6.92
CA ARG A 107 5.37 15.98 7.75
C ARG A 107 6.73 15.34 7.48
N ARG A 108 6.79 14.00 7.45
CA ARG A 108 8.03 13.26 7.16
C ARG A 108 8.61 13.62 5.79
N LEU A 109 7.78 13.68 4.76
CA LEU A 109 8.22 14.05 3.41
C LEU A 109 8.70 15.51 3.32
N ASN A 110 8.02 16.43 4.01
CA ASN A 110 8.41 17.84 4.04
C ASN A 110 9.74 18.09 4.75
N GLN A 111 9.95 17.41 5.88
CA GLN A 111 11.14 17.59 6.72
C GLN A 111 12.34 16.79 6.22
N ALA A 112 12.13 15.82 5.33
CA ALA A 112 13.19 15.00 4.78
C ALA A 112 14.10 15.80 3.84
N ASP A 113 15.37 15.42 3.84
CA ASP A 113 16.31 15.85 2.83
C ASP A 113 15.88 15.34 1.45
N LYS A 114 16.26 16.11 0.42
CA LYS A 114 16.08 15.76 -0.98
C LYS A 114 16.43 14.27 -1.19
N SER A 115 17.56 13.77 -0.63
CA SER A 115 18.07 12.40 -0.84
C SER A 115 17.13 11.30 -0.42
N ASP A 116 16.34 11.56 0.61
CA ASP A 116 15.66 10.51 1.35
C ASP A 116 14.16 10.48 1.04
N ARG A 117 13.62 11.57 0.47
CA ARG A 117 12.18 11.71 0.15
C ARG A 117 11.61 10.54 -0.64
N LEU A 118 12.32 10.06 -1.66
CA LEU A 118 11.89 8.91 -2.46
C LEU A 118 11.84 7.61 -1.64
N LEU A 119 12.83 7.37 -0.79
CA LEU A 119 12.85 6.18 0.07
C LEU A 119 11.79 6.24 1.16
N ILE A 120 11.55 7.43 1.72
CA ILE A 120 10.44 7.65 2.65
C ILE A 120 9.12 7.35 1.96
N PHE A 121 8.89 7.87 0.75
CA PHE A 121 7.70 7.55 -0.03
C PHE A 121 7.54 6.04 -0.24
N LEU A 122 8.60 5.33 -0.64
CA LEU A 122 8.54 3.86 -0.79
C LEU A 122 8.21 3.15 0.52
N GLY A 123 8.68 3.66 1.66
CA GLY A 123 8.35 3.14 2.97
C GLY A 123 6.88 3.34 3.33
N LEU A 124 6.24 4.40 2.83
CA LEU A 124 4.80 4.63 3.03
C LEU A 124 3.94 3.63 2.26
N SER A 125 4.39 3.13 1.10
CA SER A 125 3.66 2.15 0.29
C SER A 125 4.10 0.69 0.52
N ASP A 126 5.09 0.46 1.39
CA ASP A 126 5.68 -0.85 1.66
C ASP A 126 4.71 -1.72 2.49
N PRO A 127 4.15 -2.81 1.93
CA PRO A 127 3.19 -3.64 2.65
C PRO A 127 3.84 -4.48 3.75
N ASN A 128 5.17 -4.49 3.84
CA ASN A 128 5.90 -5.11 4.94
C ASN A 128 5.92 -4.22 6.20
N GLN A 129 5.42 -2.98 6.14
CA GLN A 129 5.36 -2.05 7.26
C GLN A 129 3.97 -2.04 7.90
N PRO A 130 3.88 -1.99 9.25
CA PRO A 130 2.59 -1.98 9.95
C PRO A 130 1.75 -0.74 9.63
N ASP A 131 2.40 0.41 9.40
CA ASP A 131 1.74 1.70 9.12
C ASP A 131 1.71 2.03 7.62
N SER A 132 1.68 1.00 6.76
CA SER A 132 1.63 1.19 5.31
C SER A 132 0.32 1.84 4.86
N LEU A 133 0.43 2.77 3.92
CA LEU A 133 -0.69 3.51 3.37
C LEU A 133 -1.28 2.80 2.15
N ASN A 134 -2.61 2.78 2.08
CA ASN A 134 -3.34 2.31 0.91
C ASN A 134 -3.40 3.38 -0.20
N ALA A 135 -3.96 3.01 -1.36
CA ALA A 135 -4.02 3.88 -2.54
C ALA A 135 -4.74 5.22 -2.25
N ASP A 136 -5.86 5.21 -1.55
CA ASP A 136 -6.61 6.43 -1.24
C ASP A 136 -5.84 7.33 -0.27
N GLN A 137 -5.21 6.74 0.75
CA GLN A 137 -4.35 7.47 1.69
C GLN A 137 -3.15 8.10 0.97
N LEU A 138 -2.50 7.39 0.05
CA LEU A 138 -1.40 7.91 -0.76
C LEU A 138 -1.86 9.06 -1.69
N LYS A 139 -3.04 8.94 -2.32
CA LYS A 139 -3.65 10.04 -3.10
C LYS A 139 -3.90 11.26 -2.21
N GLN A 140 -4.38 11.08 -0.98
CA GLN A 140 -4.60 12.18 -0.03
C GLN A 140 -3.28 12.81 0.44
N VAL A 141 -2.23 12.03 0.67
CA VAL A 141 -0.87 12.55 0.93
C VAL A 141 -0.42 13.44 -0.23
N ALA A 142 -0.55 12.98 -1.48
CA ALA A 142 -0.19 13.77 -2.66
C ALA A 142 -0.96 15.10 -2.74
N LEU A 143 -2.30 15.05 -2.59
CA LEU A 143 -3.14 16.25 -2.60
C LEU A 143 -2.75 17.23 -1.49
N THR A 144 -2.42 16.73 -0.30
CA THR A 144 -2.02 17.55 0.84
C THR A 144 -0.66 18.19 0.61
N LEU A 145 0.33 17.46 0.07
CA LEU A 145 1.65 17.99 -0.27
C LEU A 145 1.55 19.17 -1.25
N ARG A 146 0.66 19.07 -2.24
CA ARG A 146 0.45 20.12 -3.24
C ARG A 146 -0.17 21.40 -2.66
N GLN A 147 -0.96 21.29 -1.59
CA GLN A 147 -1.68 22.41 -0.99
C GLN A 147 -0.87 23.15 0.08
N GLN A 148 0.23 22.56 0.58
CA GLN A 148 0.98 23.15 1.67
C GLN A 148 1.93 24.26 1.20
N PRO A 149 1.94 25.42 1.90
CA PRO A 149 2.90 26.46 1.62
C PRO A 149 4.28 26.02 2.09
N ILE A 150 5.23 25.93 1.16
CA ILE A 150 6.63 25.58 1.43
C ILE A 150 7.48 26.79 1.03
N SER A 151 8.28 27.29 1.97
CA SER A 151 9.09 28.50 1.75
C SER A 151 10.28 28.28 0.81
N ASP A 152 10.81 27.05 0.75
CA ASP A 152 11.93 26.68 -0.11
C ASP A 152 11.43 26.26 -1.52
N PRO A 153 11.75 27.01 -2.59
CA PRO A 153 11.26 26.71 -3.94
C PRO A 153 11.70 25.34 -4.48
N GLU A 154 12.91 24.88 -4.14
CA GLU A 154 13.41 23.58 -4.62
C GLU A 154 12.64 22.42 -3.98
N THR A 155 12.41 22.49 -2.67
CA THR A 155 11.59 21.51 -1.95
C THR A 155 10.14 21.56 -2.42
N GLN A 156 9.59 22.76 -2.68
CA GLN A 156 8.25 22.89 -3.24
C GLN A 156 8.14 22.21 -4.61
N GLN A 157 9.11 22.40 -5.48
CA GLN A 157 9.12 21.77 -6.80
C GLN A 157 9.26 20.25 -6.71
N GLU A 158 10.13 19.73 -5.85
CA GLU A 158 10.31 18.28 -5.69
C GLU A 158 9.07 17.61 -5.11
N LEU A 159 8.43 18.22 -4.10
CA LEU A 159 7.19 17.70 -3.52
C LEU A 159 6.01 17.81 -4.49
N ALA A 160 5.98 18.83 -5.35
CA ALA A 160 5.03 18.90 -6.46
C ALA A 160 5.26 17.74 -7.45
N GLN A 161 6.50 17.44 -7.82
CA GLN A 161 6.81 16.29 -8.67
C GLN A 161 6.40 14.96 -8.02
N LEU A 162 6.66 14.78 -6.73
CA LEU A 162 6.24 13.60 -5.98
C LEU A 162 4.70 13.47 -5.99
N SER A 163 3.98 14.55 -5.68
CA SER A 163 2.52 14.60 -5.73
C SER A 163 1.98 14.24 -7.13
N ASP A 164 2.51 14.88 -8.18
CA ASP A 164 2.06 14.65 -9.55
C ASP A 164 2.35 13.23 -10.00
N GLY A 165 3.51 12.67 -9.64
CA GLY A 165 3.84 11.28 -9.91
C GLY A 165 2.90 10.30 -9.22
N ILE A 166 2.51 10.56 -7.96
CA ILE A 166 1.54 9.72 -7.23
C ILE A 166 0.19 9.71 -7.94
N LEU A 167 -0.34 10.90 -8.26
CA LEU A 167 -1.65 11.02 -8.90
C LEU A 167 -1.65 10.44 -10.32
N ARG A 168 -0.58 10.68 -11.10
CA ARG A 168 -0.40 10.06 -12.42
C ARG A 168 -0.30 8.54 -12.33
N GLY A 169 0.49 8.02 -11.40
CA GLY A 169 0.65 6.57 -11.17
C GLY A 169 -0.67 5.86 -10.96
N PHE A 170 -1.52 6.38 -10.07
CA PHE A 170 -2.83 5.77 -9.85
C PHE A 170 -3.79 5.96 -11.03
N LYS A 171 -3.73 7.08 -11.75
CA LYS A 171 -4.53 7.27 -12.97
C LYS A 171 -4.13 6.27 -14.06
N SER A 172 -2.83 6.05 -14.25
CA SER A 172 -2.27 5.06 -15.18
C SER A 172 -2.64 3.64 -14.76
N TRP A 173 -2.68 3.36 -13.45
CA TRP A 173 -3.19 2.10 -12.92
C TRP A 173 -4.69 1.91 -13.21
N ASP A 174 -5.53 2.94 -13.04
CA ASP A 174 -6.97 2.85 -13.31
C ASP A 174 -7.25 2.47 -14.78
N ILE A 175 -6.37 2.88 -15.70
CA ILE A 175 -6.40 2.48 -17.13
C ILE A 175 -5.97 1.02 -17.30
N LEU A 176 -4.92 0.59 -16.59
CA LEU A 176 -4.29 -0.72 -16.78
C LEU A 176 -5.05 -1.86 -16.08
N GLN A 177 -5.68 -1.59 -14.95
CA GLN A 177 -6.33 -2.57 -14.08
C GLN A 177 -7.34 -3.47 -14.82
N PRO A 178 -8.24 -2.96 -15.70
CA PRO A 178 -9.15 -3.80 -16.47
C PRO A 178 -8.45 -4.79 -17.41
N HIS A 179 -7.21 -4.50 -17.81
CA HIS A 179 -6.40 -5.29 -18.75
C HIS A 179 -5.35 -6.16 -18.04
N LEU A 180 -5.40 -6.25 -16.71
CA LEU A 180 -4.43 -6.99 -15.90
C LEU A 180 -4.30 -8.47 -16.32
N VAL A 181 -5.41 -9.10 -16.66
CA VAL A 181 -5.47 -10.54 -17.03
C VAL A 181 -6.22 -10.78 -18.33
N SER A 182 -6.51 -9.73 -19.11
CA SER A 182 -7.28 -9.85 -20.35
C SER A 182 -6.56 -10.72 -21.39
N TRP A 183 -5.22 -10.72 -21.38
CA TRP A 183 -4.36 -11.54 -22.26
C TRP A 183 -4.59 -13.06 -22.11
N ILE A 184 -5.17 -13.51 -20.99
CA ILE A 184 -5.51 -14.93 -20.74
C ILE A 184 -6.80 -15.32 -21.48
N TYR A 185 -7.70 -14.37 -21.72
CA TYR A 185 -9.06 -14.63 -22.18
C TYR A 185 -9.32 -14.16 -23.61
N ASP A 186 -8.27 -13.85 -24.38
CA ASP A 186 -8.42 -13.29 -25.72
C ASP A 186 -9.00 -14.34 -26.71
N PRO A 187 -10.15 -14.06 -27.35
CA PRO A 187 -10.84 -15.02 -28.22
C PRO A 187 -10.08 -15.41 -29.50
N GLU A 188 -9.02 -14.69 -29.91
CA GLU A 188 -8.15 -15.13 -31.03
C GLU A 188 -7.46 -16.48 -30.75
N GLN A 189 -7.48 -16.97 -29.51
CA GLN A 189 -6.97 -18.29 -29.11
C GLN A 189 -7.99 -19.43 -29.24
N LEU A 190 -9.26 -19.15 -29.59
CA LEU A 190 -10.35 -20.14 -29.68
C LEU A 190 -10.56 -20.72 -31.10
N GLY A 191 -9.66 -20.44 -32.05
CA GLY A 191 -9.66 -21.01 -33.40
C GLY A 191 -8.84 -22.31 -33.52
N PHE A 192 -9.29 -23.26 -34.35
CA PHE A 192 -8.60 -24.54 -34.61
C PHE A 192 -7.45 -24.45 -35.63
N GLU A 193 -7.12 -23.26 -36.12
CA GLU A 193 -6.10 -23.05 -37.15
C GLU A 193 -4.89 -22.27 -36.59
N GLY A 194 -3.80 -23.00 -36.34
CA GLY A 194 -2.47 -22.42 -36.11
C GLY A 194 -2.01 -22.46 -34.66
N ALA A 195 -0.78 -22.95 -34.45
CA ALA A 195 -0.12 -23.01 -33.14
C ALA A 195 -0.02 -21.60 -32.52
N SER A 196 -0.92 -21.30 -31.59
CA SER A 196 -0.99 -20.01 -30.91
C SER A 196 0.18 -19.86 -29.93
N ARG A 197 1.18 -19.04 -30.29
CA ARG A 197 1.96 -18.33 -29.26
C ARG A 197 0.94 -17.48 -28.51
N GLY A 198 0.67 -17.80 -27.25
CA GLY A 198 -0.20 -16.98 -26.41
C GLY A 198 0.23 -15.51 -26.43
N ILE A 199 -0.74 -14.61 -26.38
CA ILE A 199 -0.49 -13.16 -26.38
C ILE A 199 0.35 -12.81 -25.15
N ASN A 200 1.44 -12.09 -25.36
CA ASN A 200 2.34 -11.69 -24.28
C ASN A 200 1.67 -10.59 -23.43
N PRO A 201 1.55 -10.74 -22.09
CA PRO A 201 0.98 -9.69 -21.25
C PRO A 201 1.63 -8.31 -21.44
N TRP A 202 2.95 -8.27 -21.66
CA TRP A 202 3.70 -7.03 -21.88
C TRP A 202 3.20 -6.26 -23.11
N GLU A 203 2.88 -6.97 -24.20
CA GLU A 203 2.35 -6.37 -25.43
C GLU A 203 0.98 -5.71 -25.19
N VAL A 204 0.08 -6.40 -24.47
CA VAL A 204 -1.26 -5.89 -24.15
C VAL A 204 -1.19 -4.63 -23.32
N TRP A 205 -0.28 -4.58 -22.35
CA TRP A 205 -0.07 -3.41 -21.49
C TRP A 205 0.63 -2.26 -22.21
N ALA A 206 1.56 -2.54 -23.12
CA ALA A 206 2.24 -1.52 -23.93
C ALA A 206 1.27 -0.76 -24.87
N LYS A 207 0.20 -1.42 -25.33
CA LYS A 207 -0.84 -0.82 -26.19
C LYS A 207 -1.82 0.10 -25.45
N GLN A 208 -1.82 0.09 -24.12
CA GLN A 208 -2.72 0.94 -23.33
C GLN A 208 -2.31 2.42 -23.41
N PRO A 209 -3.24 3.38 -23.27
CA PRO A 209 -2.96 4.81 -23.33
C PRO A 209 -2.26 5.31 -22.04
N LEU A 210 -1.06 4.80 -21.80
CA LEU A 210 -0.15 5.14 -20.69
C LEU A 210 0.87 6.19 -21.16
N GLY A 211 1.62 6.77 -20.22
CA GLY A 211 2.74 7.64 -20.58
C GLY A 211 3.87 6.91 -21.33
N ASP A 212 4.60 7.63 -22.19
CA ASP A 212 5.63 7.10 -23.09
C ASP A 212 6.65 6.19 -22.39
N ARG A 213 7.04 6.52 -21.16
CA ARG A 213 8.00 5.71 -20.40
C ARG A 213 7.46 4.34 -20.04
N LEU A 214 6.21 4.27 -19.57
CA LEU A 214 5.55 3.00 -19.25
C LEU A 214 5.36 2.15 -20.50
N GLN A 215 4.92 2.76 -21.61
CA GLN A 215 4.78 2.07 -22.89
C GLN A 215 6.13 1.53 -23.38
N SER A 216 7.18 2.35 -23.37
CA SER A 216 8.52 1.94 -23.79
C SER A 216 9.10 0.82 -22.92
N PHE A 217 8.85 0.85 -21.61
CA PHE A 217 9.26 -0.18 -20.67
C PHE A 217 8.58 -1.52 -20.97
N PHE A 218 7.26 -1.51 -21.16
CA PHE A 218 6.53 -2.74 -21.52
C PHE A 218 6.96 -3.26 -22.90
N ALA A 219 7.26 -2.39 -23.86
CA ALA A 219 7.79 -2.81 -25.16
C ALA A 219 9.19 -3.46 -25.07
N VAL A 220 10.05 -3.03 -24.14
CA VAL A 220 11.35 -3.67 -23.86
C VAL A 220 11.13 -5.07 -23.28
N LEU A 221 10.20 -5.21 -22.33
CA LEU A 221 9.85 -6.51 -21.74
C LEU A 221 9.23 -7.47 -22.77
N ASP A 222 8.39 -6.96 -23.67
CA ASP A 222 7.78 -7.77 -24.74
C ASP A 222 8.85 -8.38 -25.67
N ARG A 223 9.89 -7.60 -25.99
CA ARG A 223 11.03 -8.05 -26.81
C ARG A 223 12.02 -8.95 -26.07
N ASN A 224 11.87 -9.14 -24.75
CA ASN A 224 12.85 -9.78 -23.88
C ASN A 224 14.23 -9.09 -23.91
N ASP A 225 14.24 -7.78 -24.16
CA ASP A 225 15.46 -6.97 -24.07
C ASP A 225 15.86 -6.78 -22.60
N PRO A 226 17.16 -6.77 -22.23
CA PRO A 226 17.57 -6.53 -20.86
C PRO A 226 17.11 -5.16 -20.35
N VAL A 227 16.38 -5.16 -19.23
CA VAL A 227 15.74 -3.95 -18.68
C VAL A 227 16.76 -2.93 -18.20
N ARG A 228 17.95 -3.40 -17.80
CA ARG A 228 19.07 -2.53 -17.42
C ARG A 228 19.43 -1.49 -18.49
N TYR A 229 19.34 -1.84 -19.78
CA TYR A 229 19.66 -0.89 -20.86
C TYR A 229 18.59 0.19 -20.98
N TRP A 230 17.32 -0.17 -20.85
CA TRP A 230 16.23 0.80 -20.79
C TRP A 230 16.43 1.84 -19.67
N ALA A 231 16.88 1.41 -18.49
CA ALA A 231 17.17 2.33 -17.38
C ALA A 231 18.43 3.19 -17.61
N GLN A 232 19.47 2.63 -18.25
CA GLN A 232 20.70 3.37 -18.57
C GLN A 232 20.45 4.52 -19.54
N ASP A 233 19.61 4.29 -20.55
CA ASP A 233 19.35 5.21 -21.65
C ASP A 233 18.38 6.35 -21.30
N GLN A 234 17.87 6.41 -20.06
CA GLN A 234 16.99 7.50 -19.62
C GLN A 234 17.77 8.81 -19.48
N THR A 235 17.43 9.83 -20.28
CA THR A 235 18.12 11.14 -20.26
C THR A 235 17.46 12.17 -19.35
N ASP A 236 16.12 12.17 -19.26
CA ASP A 236 15.37 13.25 -18.59
C ASP A 236 14.36 12.73 -17.56
N LEU A 237 14.68 11.63 -16.86
CA LEU A 237 13.76 11.02 -15.89
C LEU A 237 13.51 11.93 -14.68
N THR A 238 12.31 12.51 -14.63
CA THR A 238 11.86 13.32 -13.49
C THR A 238 11.44 12.44 -12.32
N VAL A 239 11.37 13.01 -11.12
CA VAL A 239 10.84 12.31 -9.94
C VAL A 239 9.39 11.89 -10.18
N ALA A 240 8.60 12.76 -10.81
CA ALA A 240 7.21 12.48 -11.11
C ALA A 240 7.04 11.28 -12.05
N ASP A 241 7.87 11.18 -13.10
CA ASP A 241 7.83 10.06 -14.04
C ASP A 241 8.24 8.74 -13.38
N TRP A 242 9.29 8.77 -12.56
CA TRP A 242 9.77 7.59 -11.83
C TRP A 242 8.73 7.11 -10.81
N VAL A 243 8.08 8.03 -10.10
CA VAL A 243 7.03 7.69 -9.12
C VAL A 243 5.78 7.12 -9.81
N GLU A 244 5.35 7.70 -10.95
CA GLU A 244 4.28 7.12 -11.77
C GLU A 244 4.63 5.68 -12.17
N PHE A 245 5.84 5.48 -12.69
CA PHE A 245 6.36 4.18 -13.09
C PHE A 245 6.31 3.16 -11.95
N VAL A 246 6.83 3.53 -10.77
CA VAL A 246 6.87 2.65 -9.60
C VAL A 246 5.49 2.24 -9.14
N ILE A 247 4.55 3.18 -9.04
CA ILE A 247 3.19 2.85 -8.62
C ILE A 247 2.59 1.83 -9.57
N VAL A 248 2.64 2.08 -10.89
CA VAL A 248 2.04 1.19 -11.89
C VAL A 248 2.66 -0.21 -11.85
N VAL A 249 3.99 -0.31 -11.82
CA VAL A 249 4.66 -1.63 -11.82
C VAL A 249 4.43 -2.39 -10.51
N GLN A 250 4.42 -1.71 -9.36
CA GLN A 250 4.11 -2.34 -8.08
C GLN A 250 2.65 -2.79 -7.98
N THR A 251 1.68 -1.97 -8.42
CA THR A 251 0.26 -2.34 -8.39
C THR A 251 -0.03 -3.46 -9.38
N LEU A 252 0.63 -3.47 -10.54
CA LEU A 252 0.58 -4.57 -11.49
C LEU A 252 1.08 -5.87 -10.87
N GLN A 253 2.27 -5.87 -10.26
CA GLN A 253 2.81 -7.06 -9.58
C GLN A 253 1.87 -7.56 -8.49
N ARG A 254 1.38 -6.67 -7.61
CA ARG A 254 0.43 -7.05 -6.54
C ARG A 254 -0.89 -7.58 -7.09
N GLY A 255 -1.41 -6.97 -8.16
CA GLY A 255 -2.62 -7.40 -8.83
C GLY A 255 -2.48 -8.81 -9.40
N LEU A 256 -1.37 -9.09 -10.10
CA LEU A 256 -1.09 -10.41 -10.66
C LEU A 256 -0.93 -11.47 -9.57
N VAL A 257 -0.20 -11.16 -8.50
CA VAL A 257 -0.05 -12.08 -7.36
C VAL A 257 -1.41 -12.36 -6.72
N ASN A 258 -2.21 -11.33 -6.43
CA ASN A 258 -3.54 -11.51 -5.85
C ASN A 258 -4.46 -12.33 -6.76
N TRP A 259 -4.41 -12.12 -8.08
CA TRP A 259 -5.16 -12.94 -9.04
C TRP A 259 -4.69 -14.40 -9.03
N ALA A 260 -3.37 -14.64 -8.97
CA ALA A 260 -2.79 -15.98 -8.94
C ALA A 260 -3.10 -16.73 -7.63
N GLU A 261 -3.11 -16.03 -6.49
CA GLU A 261 -3.45 -16.60 -5.17
C GLU A 261 -4.93 -17.01 -5.09
N ASN A 262 -5.82 -16.29 -5.78
CA ASN A 262 -7.25 -16.54 -5.79
C ASN A 262 -7.71 -17.54 -6.87
N GLN A 263 -6.79 -18.27 -7.52
CA GLN A 263 -7.13 -19.30 -8.50
C GLN A 263 -7.79 -20.52 -7.84
N SER A 264 -9.12 -20.62 -7.96
CA SER A 264 -9.93 -21.69 -7.36
C SER A 264 -9.72 -23.07 -7.97
N TYR A 265 -9.26 -23.15 -9.23
CA TYR A 265 -9.24 -24.40 -10.00
C TYR A 265 -7.92 -25.19 -9.91
N SER A 266 -6.81 -24.57 -9.48
CA SER A 266 -5.54 -25.26 -9.23
C SER A 266 -4.65 -24.47 -8.27
N SER A 267 -4.74 -24.83 -6.98
CA SER A 267 -3.92 -24.21 -5.94
C SER A 267 -2.42 -24.41 -6.19
N LYS A 268 -2.00 -25.52 -6.81
CA LYS A 268 -0.61 -25.77 -7.18
C LYS A 268 -0.13 -24.88 -8.34
N ALA A 269 -0.96 -24.71 -9.39
CA ALA A 269 -0.61 -23.83 -10.50
C ALA A 269 -0.59 -22.36 -10.08
N GLY A 270 -1.57 -21.94 -9.25
CA GLY A 270 -1.60 -20.60 -8.67
C GLY A 270 -0.34 -20.29 -7.84
N ARG A 271 0.10 -21.23 -6.98
CA ARG A 271 1.34 -21.09 -6.20
C ARG A 271 2.59 -20.97 -7.08
N ASN A 272 2.74 -21.84 -8.08
CA ASN A 272 3.89 -21.78 -9.00
C ASN A 272 3.93 -20.46 -9.78
N LEU A 273 2.76 -19.94 -10.17
CA LEU A 273 2.67 -18.65 -10.82
C LEU A 273 3.03 -17.51 -9.86
N CYS A 274 2.58 -17.55 -8.61
CA CYS A 274 2.98 -16.57 -7.60
C CYS A 274 4.50 -16.53 -7.43
N VAL A 275 5.16 -17.68 -7.28
CA VAL A 275 6.63 -17.78 -7.20
C VAL A 275 7.28 -17.12 -8.43
N SER A 276 6.80 -17.46 -9.62
CA SER A 276 7.33 -16.90 -10.88
C SER A 276 7.16 -15.37 -10.92
N LEU A 277 6.00 -14.85 -10.52
CA LEU A 277 5.74 -13.41 -10.45
C LEU A 277 6.69 -12.71 -9.47
N PHE A 278 6.83 -13.22 -8.24
CA PHE A 278 7.73 -12.62 -7.25
C PHE A 278 9.18 -12.55 -7.76
N ILE A 279 9.69 -13.65 -8.31
CA ILE A 279 11.07 -13.71 -8.80
C ILE A 279 11.27 -12.83 -10.04
N THR A 280 10.36 -12.87 -11.01
CA THR A 280 10.45 -12.04 -12.22
C THR A 280 10.46 -10.55 -11.88
N PHE A 281 9.55 -10.07 -11.02
CA PHE A 281 9.55 -8.67 -10.64
C PHE A 281 10.77 -8.30 -9.78
N ALA A 282 11.22 -9.16 -8.86
CA ALA A 282 12.45 -8.91 -8.12
C ALA A 282 13.68 -8.78 -9.04
N LEU A 283 13.75 -9.60 -10.10
CA LEU A 283 14.80 -9.51 -11.11
C LEU A 283 14.72 -8.20 -11.91
N ILE A 284 13.52 -7.85 -12.40
CA ILE A 284 13.28 -6.59 -13.12
C ILE A 284 13.75 -5.40 -12.29
N TRP A 285 13.35 -5.33 -11.01
CA TRP A 285 13.76 -4.24 -10.12
C TRP A 285 15.26 -4.23 -9.82
N SER A 286 15.91 -5.39 -9.73
CA SER A 286 17.37 -5.46 -9.60
C SER A 286 18.10 -5.00 -10.87
N GLU A 287 17.62 -5.39 -12.06
CA GLU A 287 18.18 -4.91 -13.32
C GLU A 287 18.01 -3.40 -13.47
N LEU A 288 16.85 -2.85 -13.10
CA LEU A 288 16.61 -1.41 -13.07
C LEU A 288 17.56 -0.70 -12.12
N ALA A 289 17.79 -1.25 -10.91
CA ALA A 289 18.73 -0.67 -9.94
C ALA A 289 20.15 -0.56 -10.53
N ASN A 290 20.62 -1.61 -11.18
CA ASN A 290 21.92 -1.63 -11.86
C ASN A 290 21.96 -0.69 -13.07
N GLY A 291 20.88 -0.65 -13.85
CA GLY A 291 20.75 0.22 -15.01
C GLY A 291 20.82 1.70 -14.64
N PHE A 292 20.04 2.10 -13.63
CA PHE A 292 20.10 3.47 -13.11
C PHE A 292 21.47 3.79 -12.51
N ALA A 293 22.11 2.89 -11.75
CA ALA A 293 23.46 3.14 -11.21
C ALA A 293 24.50 3.45 -12.30
N GLN A 294 24.35 2.84 -13.47
CA GLN A 294 25.27 2.97 -14.61
C GLN A 294 24.86 4.08 -15.60
N SER A 295 23.71 4.74 -15.41
CA SER A 295 23.28 5.82 -16.30
C SER A 295 24.23 7.01 -16.22
N SER A 296 24.82 7.39 -17.35
CA SER A 296 25.67 8.58 -17.48
C SER A 296 24.86 9.84 -17.80
N SER A 297 23.63 9.69 -18.29
CA SER A 297 22.76 10.78 -18.72
C SER A 297 21.98 11.42 -17.56
N LEU A 298 21.69 10.66 -16.49
CA LEU A 298 21.03 11.18 -15.30
C LEU A 298 21.99 11.96 -14.40
N ASN A 299 21.48 13.01 -13.76
CA ASN A 299 22.23 13.70 -12.71
C ASN A 299 22.58 12.75 -11.54
N SER A 300 23.70 12.99 -10.87
CA SER A 300 24.26 12.08 -9.84
C SER A 300 23.28 11.78 -8.70
N ILE A 301 22.45 12.76 -8.34
CA ILE A 301 21.45 12.68 -7.29
C ILE A 301 20.34 11.70 -7.67
N ASN A 302 19.68 11.91 -8.81
CA ASN A 302 18.60 11.06 -9.30
C ASN A 302 19.11 9.66 -9.63
N ARG A 303 20.32 9.57 -10.19
CA ARG A 303 20.99 8.30 -10.45
C ARG A 303 21.09 7.44 -9.20
N SER A 304 21.59 8.02 -8.11
CA SER A 304 21.75 7.32 -6.83
C SER A 304 20.41 6.95 -6.22
N ARG A 305 19.44 7.88 -6.21
CA ARG A 305 18.13 7.64 -5.58
C ARG A 305 17.30 6.62 -6.33
N PHE A 306 17.22 6.69 -7.66
CA PHE A 306 16.45 5.73 -8.44
C PHE A 306 17.06 4.33 -8.32
N SER A 307 18.38 4.23 -8.33
CA SER A 307 19.07 2.96 -8.11
C SER A 307 18.76 2.37 -6.72
N GLU A 308 18.96 3.14 -5.65
CA GLU A 308 18.69 2.70 -4.28
C GLU A 308 17.20 2.37 -4.09
N ALA A 309 16.31 3.18 -4.66
CA ALA A 309 14.88 2.97 -4.55
C ALA A 309 14.44 1.68 -5.27
N CYS A 310 14.94 1.39 -6.47
CA CYS A 310 14.72 0.12 -7.16
C CYS A 310 15.23 -1.07 -6.34
N PHE A 311 16.40 -0.92 -5.72
CA PHE A 311 16.98 -1.94 -4.84
C PHE A 311 16.10 -2.20 -3.60
N ARG A 312 15.57 -1.15 -2.97
CA ARG A 312 14.62 -1.27 -1.86
C ARG A 312 13.35 -2.00 -2.27
N ILE A 313 12.82 -1.72 -3.47
CA ILE A 313 11.64 -2.43 -3.99
C ILE A 313 11.95 -3.93 -4.18
N THR A 314 13.12 -4.27 -4.70
CA THR A 314 13.57 -5.68 -4.79
C THR A 314 13.51 -6.37 -3.43
N LEU A 315 14.06 -5.74 -2.39
CA LEU A 315 14.03 -6.28 -1.03
C LEU A 315 12.60 -6.40 -0.47
N GLN A 316 11.73 -5.42 -0.73
CA GLN A 316 10.33 -5.48 -0.32
C GLN A 316 9.61 -6.68 -0.94
N ILE A 317 9.81 -6.94 -2.23
CA ILE A 317 9.22 -8.07 -2.95
C ILE A 317 9.71 -9.39 -2.36
N LEU A 318 11.01 -9.53 -2.14
CA LEU A 318 11.60 -10.74 -1.57
C LEU A 318 11.13 -10.99 -0.12
N ARG A 319 10.97 -9.93 0.68
CA ARG A 319 10.45 -10.03 2.05
C ARG A 319 9.00 -10.51 2.07
N ILE A 320 8.14 -9.95 1.19
CA ILE A 320 6.75 -10.42 1.04
C ILE A 320 6.73 -11.89 0.63
N PHE A 321 7.57 -12.28 -0.34
CA PHE A 321 7.63 -13.65 -0.82
C PHE A 321 8.05 -14.63 0.28
N ALA A 322 9.06 -14.28 1.08
CA ALA A 322 9.56 -15.11 2.19
C ALA A 322 8.54 -15.31 3.33
N GLN A 323 7.47 -14.51 3.38
CA GLN A 323 6.38 -14.64 4.36
C GLN A 323 5.22 -15.51 3.88
N ARG A 324 5.23 -16.00 2.64
CA ARG A 324 4.12 -16.78 2.07
C ARG A 324 4.14 -18.23 2.55
N ASP A 325 2.97 -18.84 2.71
CA ASP A 325 2.82 -20.23 3.18
C ASP A 325 3.44 -21.29 2.25
N TYR A 326 3.70 -20.93 0.98
CA TYR A 326 4.38 -21.78 0.00
C TYR A 326 5.91 -21.57 -0.04
N PHE A 327 6.46 -20.87 0.96
CA PHE A 327 7.89 -20.72 1.20
C PHE A 327 8.33 -21.56 2.41
N PRO A 328 9.56 -22.15 2.43
CA PRO A 328 10.58 -22.12 1.39
C PRO A 328 10.30 -23.09 0.23
N LEU A 329 10.98 -22.88 -0.89
CA LEU A 329 10.81 -23.67 -2.12
C LEU A 329 11.36 -25.09 -1.95
N TYR A 330 10.52 -26.03 -1.51
CA TYR A 330 10.88 -27.46 -1.47
C TYR A 330 10.52 -28.15 -2.80
N GLY A 331 11.52 -28.60 -3.56
CA GLY A 331 11.35 -29.42 -4.78
C GLY A 331 11.57 -28.69 -6.12
N THR A 332 11.22 -29.36 -7.23
CA THR A 332 11.49 -29.00 -8.65
C THR A 332 10.73 -27.76 -9.18
N ILE A 333 10.60 -26.71 -8.37
CA ILE A 333 9.93 -25.45 -8.75
C ILE A 333 10.86 -24.59 -9.64
N TYR A 334 12.10 -25.02 -9.87
CA TYR A 334 13.07 -24.38 -10.77
C TYR A 334 12.89 -24.68 -12.26
N SER A 335 11.90 -25.51 -12.64
CA SER A 335 11.67 -25.86 -14.05
C SER A 335 11.50 -24.65 -14.99
N PRO A 336 10.80 -23.55 -14.60
CA PRO A 336 10.69 -22.34 -15.42
C PRO A 336 12.01 -21.56 -15.58
N PHE A 337 13.00 -21.80 -14.70
CA PHE A 337 14.30 -21.12 -14.68
C PHE A 337 15.45 -22.02 -15.17
N SER A 338 15.15 -23.16 -15.81
CA SER A 338 16.19 -24.08 -16.29
C SER A 338 17.06 -23.44 -17.40
N GLY A 339 18.30 -23.08 -17.06
CA GLY A 339 19.29 -22.49 -17.98
C GLY A 339 20.17 -21.40 -17.34
N GLY A 340 21.01 -20.74 -18.16
CA GLY A 340 21.92 -19.65 -17.73
C GLY A 340 21.22 -18.46 -17.06
N HIS A 341 19.92 -18.27 -17.32
CA HIS A 341 19.09 -17.21 -16.74
C HIS A 341 18.92 -17.30 -15.23
N PHE A 342 18.91 -18.49 -14.62
CA PHE A 342 18.92 -18.60 -13.17
C PHE A 342 20.22 -18.05 -12.60
N ARG A 343 21.39 -18.46 -13.11
CA ARG A 343 22.69 -18.00 -12.61
C ARG A 343 22.89 -16.49 -12.77
N GLU A 344 22.38 -15.91 -13.86
CA GLU A 344 22.35 -14.46 -14.04
C GLU A 344 21.40 -13.79 -13.05
N ALA A 345 20.18 -14.30 -12.88
CA ALA A 345 19.24 -13.79 -11.87
C ALA A 345 19.82 -13.87 -10.45
N MET A 346 20.53 -14.95 -10.12
CA MET A 346 21.25 -15.12 -8.85
C MET A 346 22.35 -14.07 -8.66
N THR A 347 23.07 -13.73 -9.73
CA THR A 347 24.09 -12.68 -9.70
C THR A 347 23.44 -11.33 -9.39
N TYR A 348 22.34 -11.00 -10.06
CA TYR A 348 21.60 -9.76 -9.83
C TYR A 348 20.89 -9.70 -8.48
N LEU A 349 20.36 -10.80 -7.97
CA LEU A 349 19.72 -10.85 -6.65
C LEU A 349 20.75 -10.88 -5.52
N SER A 350 22.00 -11.28 -5.78
CA SER A 350 23.04 -11.31 -4.75
C SER A 350 23.41 -9.92 -4.22
N GLU A 351 23.33 -8.88 -5.06
CA GLU A 351 23.69 -7.51 -4.68
C GLU A 351 22.67 -6.89 -3.68
N PRO A 352 21.34 -6.95 -3.94
CA PRO A 352 20.24 -6.77 -2.96
C PRO A 352 20.56 -7.28 -1.56
N LEU A 353 21.07 -8.51 -1.48
CA LEU A 353 21.20 -9.25 -0.23
C LEU A 353 22.48 -8.96 0.54
N LYS A 354 23.47 -8.34 -0.10
CA LYS A 354 24.65 -7.85 0.61
C LYS A 354 24.32 -6.64 1.46
N GLN A 355 23.34 -5.83 1.04
CA GLN A 355 22.98 -4.57 1.70
C GLN A 355 21.74 -4.69 2.61
N ALA A 356 21.11 -5.87 2.71
CA ALA A 356 20.02 -6.11 3.65
C ALA A 356 20.52 -6.10 5.12
N GLU A 357 19.86 -5.32 5.99
CA GLU A 357 20.16 -5.23 7.42
C GLU A 357 19.58 -6.45 8.18
N GLY A 358 20.38 -7.06 9.06
CA GLY A 358 19.95 -8.17 9.92
C GLY A 358 20.34 -9.57 9.44
N THR A 359 20.94 -10.37 10.33
CA THR A 359 21.43 -11.74 10.04
C THR A 359 20.32 -12.74 9.75
N GLN A 360 19.12 -12.55 10.34
CA GLN A 360 17.99 -13.47 10.18
C GLN A 360 17.24 -13.24 8.86
N GLU A 361 17.11 -11.99 8.42
CA GLU A 361 16.55 -11.63 7.11
C GLU A 361 17.49 -12.08 5.98
N LYS A 362 18.79 -11.79 6.14
CA LYS A 362 19.82 -12.28 5.23
C LYS A 362 19.84 -13.81 5.15
N ALA A 363 19.70 -14.53 6.28
CA ALA A 363 19.61 -15.98 6.28
C ALA A 363 18.38 -16.50 5.53
N ARG A 364 17.18 -15.94 5.77
CA ARG A 364 15.94 -16.34 5.08
C ARG A 364 15.98 -16.08 3.58
N ILE A 365 16.57 -14.95 3.16
CA ILE A 365 16.68 -14.63 1.73
C ILE A 365 17.87 -15.38 1.09
N LEU A 366 18.92 -15.73 1.83
CA LEU A 366 19.96 -16.64 1.33
C LEU A 366 19.44 -18.09 1.19
N THR A 367 18.49 -18.53 2.03
CA THR A 367 17.74 -19.80 1.84
C THR A 367 16.82 -19.75 0.60
N LEU A 368 16.48 -18.56 0.11
CA LEU A 368 15.74 -18.34 -1.14
C LEU A 368 16.60 -18.63 -2.38
N ILE A 369 17.92 -18.68 -2.19
CA ILE A 369 18.96 -18.56 -3.20
C ILE A 369 19.84 -19.81 -3.33
N GLY A 370 20.16 -20.46 -2.21
CA GLY A 370 20.89 -21.73 -2.16
C GLY A 370 19.94 -22.91 -2.17
#